data_AF-A0A401U0I8-F1
#
_entry.id   AF-A0A401U0I8-F1
#
_cell.length_a   1.000
_cell.length_b   1.000
_cell.length_c   1.000
_cell.angle_alpha   90.00
_cell.angle_beta   90.00
_cell.angle_gamma   90.00
#
_symmetry.space_group_name_H-M   'P 1'
#
loop_
_entity.id
_entity.type
_entity.pdbx_description
1 polymer ?
#
loop_
_entity_poly.entity_id
_entity_poly.type
_entity_poly.pdbx_seq_one_letter_code
_entity_poly.pdbx_strand_id
1 'polypeptide(L)' 'MTFDHDIKATVRTIPDYPKKGILFRDITTLLADARAFRRAVDELVHPWAGAKVDKVAGIEAR' A
#
# COMPACT_ATOMS: atom_id res chain seq x y z
N MET A 1 -5.77 12.69 -18.76
CA MET A 1 -6.42 11.43 -18.31
C MET A 1 -6.36 11.44 -16.80
N THR A 2 -7.50 11.68 -16.14
CA THR A 2 -7.61 11.71 -14.68
C THR A 2 -7.43 10.29 -14.15
N PHE A 3 -6.31 10.03 -13.48
CA PHE A 3 -6.09 8.75 -12.80
C PHE A 3 -6.97 8.73 -11.55
N ASP A 4 -8.14 8.09 -11.66
CA ASP A 4 -9.24 8.24 -10.71
C ASP A 4 -8.95 7.73 -9.29
N HIS A 5 -7.84 7.05 -8.99
CA HIS A 5 -7.49 6.64 -7.62
C HIS A 5 -5.97 6.54 -7.45
N ASP A 6 -5.29 7.67 -7.20
CA ASP A 6 -3.88 7.64 -6.79
C ASP A 6 -3.75 6.91 -5.43
N ILE A 7 -3.10 5.74 -5.43
CA ILE A 7 -2.84 4.95 -4.22
C ILE A 7 -2.12 5.79 -3.15
N LYS A 8 -1.25 6.73 -3.55
CA LYS A 8 -0.55 7.58 -2.58
C LYS A 8 -1.50 8.52 -1.84
N ALA A 9 -2.57 8.97 -2.49
CA ALA A 9 -3.56 9.84 -1.89
C ALA A 9 -4.40 9.13 -0.81
N THR A 10 -4.46 7.79 -0.83
CA THR A 10 -5.22 7.01 0.16
C THR A 10 -4.38 6.62 1.39
N VAL A 11 -3.09 6.95 1.41
CA VAL A 11 -2.21 6.72 2.58
C VAL A 11 -2.13 7.99 3.43
N ARG A 12 -2.59 7.89 4.67
CA ARG A 12 -2.52 9.01 5.62
C ARG A 12 -1.08 9.21 6.09
N THR A 13 -0.68 10.47 6.24
CA THR A 13 0.64 10.83 6.81
C THR A 13 0.46 11.50 8.14
N ILE A 14 1.06 10.94 9.19
CA ILE A 14 1.01 11.45 10.56
C ILE A 14 2.41 11.97 10.91
N PRO A 15 2.59 13.30 11.03
CA PRO A 15 3.88 13.85 11.44
C PRO A 15 4.15 13.58 12.92
N ASP A 16 5.43 13.47 13.25
CA ASP A 16 5.96 13.34 14.61
C ASP A 16 5.50 12.10 15.39
N TYR A 17 5.10 11.03 14.68
CA TYR A 17 4.70 9.76 15.28
C TYR A 17 5.65 8.62 14.90
N PRO A 18 6.03 7.72 15.83
CA PRO A 18 5.77 7.77 17.28
C PRO A 18 6.70 8.75 18.03
N LYS A 19 7.66 9.36 17.32
CA LYS A 19 8.63 10.33 17.85
C LYS A 19 8.77 11.51 16.90
N LYS A 20 9.16 12.66 17.44
CA LYS A 20 9.41 13.89 16.69
C LYS A 20 10.42 13.66 15.56
N GLY A 21 10.14 14.22 14.38
CA GLY A 21 10.95 14.12 13.17
C GLY A 21 10.57 12.96 12.23
N ILE A 22 9.61 12.11 12.59
CA ILE A 22 9.16 10.99 11.77
C ILE A 22 7.87 11.37 11.02
N LEU A 23 7.79 11.06 9.73
CA LEU A 23 6.55 11.08 8.96
C LEU A 23 5.99 9.67 8.86
N PHE A 24 5.10 9.31 9.77
CA PHE A 24 4.50 7.98 9.78
C PHE A 24 3.50 7.84 8.64
N ARG A 25 3.63 6.76 7.86
CA ARG A 25 2.74 6.43 6.75
C ARG A 25 1.74 5.38 7.23
N ASP A 26 0.56 5.87 7.57
CA ASP A 26 -0.52 5.02 8.03
C ASP A 26 -1.29 4.47 6.83
N ILE A 27 -1.08 3.18 6.56
CA ILE A 27 -1.74 2.48 5.45
C ILE A 27 -3.14 1.97 5.80
N THR A 28 -3.60 2.12 7.05
CA THR A 28 -4.92 1.60 7.45
C THR A 28 -6.05 2.22 6.63
N THR A 29 -5.89 3.49 6.23
CA THR A 29 -6.84 4.18 5.34
C THR A 29 -6.87 3.57 3.93
N LEU A 30 -5.72 3.14 3.40
CA LEU A 30 -5.64 2.41 2.13
C LEU A 30 -6.27 1.02 2.25
N LEU A 31 -6.05 0.32 3.35
CA LEU A 31 -6.63 -1.01 3.60
C LEU A 31 -8.15 -0.96 3.78
N ALA A 32 -8.69 0.15 4.29
CA ALA A 32 -10.12 0.36 4.47
C ALA A 32 -10.85 0.74 3.16
N ASP A 33 -10.16 1.27 2.16
CA ASP A 33 -10.71 1.57 0.83
C ASP A 33 -10.62 0.35 -0.09
N ALA A 34 -11.75 -0.30 -0.35
CA ALA A 34 -11.81 -1.50 -1.17
C ALA A 34 -11.25 -1.33 -2.59
N ARG A 35 -11.43 -0.15 -3.21
CA ARG A 35 -10.94 0.11 -4.57
C ARG A 35 -9.44 0.35 -4.56
N ALA A 36 -8.96 1.16 -3.61
CA ALA A 36 -7.54 1.44 -3.48
C ALA A 36 -6.74 0.19 -3.08
N PHE A 37 -7.26 -0.61 -2.15
CA PHE A 37 -6.62 -1.86 -1.74
C PHE A 37 -6.53 -2.85 -2.90
N ARG A 38 -7.62 -3.03 -3.66
CA ARG A 38 -7.61 -3.89 -4.85
C ARG A 38 -6.55 -3.43 -5.84
N ARG A 39 -6.51 -2.13 -6.15
CA ARG A 39 -5.53 -1.58 -7.09
C ARG A 39 -4.10 -1.76 -6.60
N ALA A 40 -3.84 -1.56 -5.30
CA ALA A 40 -2.52 -1.77 -4.72
C ALA A 40 -2.05 -3.23 -4.85
N VAL A 41 -2.94 -4.20 -4.61
CA VAL A 41 -2.63 -5.62 -4.82
C VAL A 41 -2.37 -5.91 -6.30
N ASP A 42 -3.22 -5.41 -7.20
CA ASP A 42 -3.07 -5.62 -8.64
C ASP A 42 -1.72 -5.08 -9.14
N GLU A 43 -1.30 -3.88 -8.72
CA GLU A 43 0.01 -3.30 -9.06
C GLU A 43 1.19 -4.09 -8.45
N LEU A 44 1.03 -4.65 -7.25
CA LEU A 44 2.07 -5.48 -6.61
C LEU A 44 2.29 -6.80 -7.36
N VAL A 45 1.21 -7.42 -7.88
CA VAL A 45 1.29 -8.72 -8.54
C VAL A 45 1.57 -8.62 -10.04
N HIS A 46 1.22 -7.50 -10.69
CA HIS A 46 1.34 -7.33 -12.14
C HIS A 46 2.74 -7.62 -12.71
N PRO A 47 3.85 -7.18 -12.08
CA PRO A 47 5.20 -7.49 -12.57
C PRO A 47 5.56 -8.97 -12.55
N TRP A 48 4.84 -9.77 -11.76
CA TRP A 48 5.04 -11.21 -11.60
C TRP A 48 4.02 -12.02 -12.41
N ALA A 49 3.18 -11.38 -13.21
CA ALA A 49 2.20 -12.07 -14.04
C ALA A 49 2.92 -13.01 -15.03
N GLY A 50 2.54 -14.29 -15.01
CA GLY A 50 3.17 -15.33 -15.83
C GLY A 50 4.46 -15.92 -15.24
N ALA A 51 4.99 -15.36 -14.15
CA ALA A 51 6.05 -15.99 -13.39
C ALA A 51 5.50 -17.14 -12.52
N LYS A 52 6.27 -18.22 -12.40
CA LYS A 52 5.95 -19.29 -11.45
C LYS A 52 6.48 -18.92 -10.07
N VAL A 53 5.64 -18.27 -9.26
CA VAL A 53 5.94 -17.96 -7.85
C VAL A 53 5.48 -19.14 -6.99
N ASP A 54 6.41 -19.94 -6.48
CA ASP A 54 6.08 -21.10 -5.65
C ASP A 54 5.73 -20.73 -4.20
N LYS A 55 6.26 -19.62 -3.68
CA LYS A 55 6.05 -19.14 -2.29
C LYS A 55 6.09 -17.63 -2.20
N VAL A 56 5.34 -17.07 -1.25
CA VAL A 56 5.38 -15.65 -0.86
C VAL A 56 5.69 -15.57 0.63
N ALA A 57 6.72 -14.83 1.01
CA ALA A 57 7.10 -14.61 2.41
C ALA A 57 6.64 -13.21 2.87
N GLY A 58 5.83 -13.16 3.92
CA GLY A 58 5.49 -11.92 4.61
C GLY A 58 6.48 -11.68 5.75
N ILE A 59 7.07 -10.50 5.80
CA ILE A 59 7.80 -10.03 6.98
C ILE A 59 6.75 -9.70 8.07
N GLU A 60 7.14 -9.82 9.35
CA GLU A 60 6.32 -9.63 10.58
C GLU A 60 5.29 -8.46 10.51
N ALA A 61 4.32 -8.44 11.44
CA ALA A 61 3.26 -7.44 11.52
C ALA A 61 3.77 -6.01 11.22
N ARG A 62 3.01 -5.30 10.37
CA ARG A 62 3.39 -3.96 9.89
C ARG A 62 3.37 -2.91 10.98
#